data_AF-A0A839FGE6-F1
#
_entry.id   AF-A0A839FGE6-F1
#
_cell.length_a   1.000
_cell.length_b   1.000
_cell.length_c   1.000
_cell.angle_alpha   90.00
_cell.angle_beta   90.00
_cell.angle_gamma   90.00
#
_symmetry.space_group_name_H-M   'P 1'
#
loop_
_entity.id
_entity.type
_entity.pdbx_description
1 polymer ?
#
loop_
_entity_poly.entity_id
_entity_poly.type
_entity_poly.pdbx_seq_one_letter_code
_entity_poly.pdbx_strand_id
1 'polypeptide(L)' 'MVLDLYKRMPGIKITELLLEVDAMIGFSEAFTHLRAGAPCTDWIGLMNVLLAEGINLGLRKMADATLTHGF' A
#
# COMPACT_ATOMS: atom_id res chain seq x y z
N MET A 1 -11.19 4.94 26.35
CA MET A 1 -9.72 4.69 26.48
C MET A 1 -9.02 4.51 25.14
N VAL A 2 -9.24 3.44 24.35
CA VAL A 2 -8.56 3.29 23.03
C VAL A 2 -9.04 4.33 22.00
N LEU A 3 -10.35 4.60 21.96
CA LEU A 3 -10.92 5.58 21.02
C LEU A 3 -10.40 7.01 21.26
N ASP A 4 -10.09 7.34 22.53
CA ASP A 4 -9.54 8.65 22.91
C ASP A 4 -8.07 8.79 22.50
N LEU A 5 -7.34 7.68 22.39
CA LEU A 5 -5.97 7.65 21.88
C LEU A 5 -5.94 7.89 20.37
N TYR A 6 -6.83 7.23 19.61
CA TYR A 6 -6.95 7.45 18.16
C TYR A 6 -7.28 8.91 17.82
N LYS A 7 -8.14 9.56 18.62
CA LYS A 7 -8.48 10.99 18.44
C LYS A 7 -7.30 11.94 18.66
N ARG A 8 -6.25 11.50 19.36
CA ARG A 8 -5.05 12.31 19.64
C ARG A 8 -3.97 12.15 18.57
N MET A 9 -4.09 11.17 17.69
CA MET A 9 -3.19 11.04 16.55
C MET A 9 -3.50 12.15 15.53
N PRO A 10 -2.47 12.81 14.98
CA PRO A 10 -2.67 13.75 13.88
C PRO A 10 -3.26 13.01 12.68
N GLY A 11 -4.22 13.62 12.00
CA GLY A 11 -4.72 13.10 10.74
C GLY A 11 -3.62 13.16 9.68
N ILE A 12 -3.33 12.03 9.05
CA ILE A 12 -2.40 11.92 7.93
C ILE A 12 -3.15 11.48 6.68
N LYS A 13 -2.76 11.97 5.50
CA LYS A 13 -3.28 11.43 4.26
C LYS A 13 -2.72 10.03 4.08
N ILE A 14 -3.60 9.06 3.84
CA ILE A 14 -3.18 7.66 3.71
C ILE A 14 -2.12 7.45 2.60
N THR A 15 -2.14 8.26 1.54
CA THR A 15 -1.11 8.25 0.49
C THR A 15 0.26 8.72 0.97
N GLU A 16 0.32 9.70 1.88
CA GLU A 16 1.59 10.15 2.49
C GLU A 16 2.18 9.06 3.38
N LEU A 17 1.33 8.38 4.16
CA LEU A 17 1.76 7.23 4.96
C LEU A 17 2.30 6.09 4.08
N LEU A 18 1.63 5.82 2.95
CA LEU A 18 2.09 4.80 2.02
C LEU A 18 3.43 5.16 1.36
N LEU A 19 3.66 6.43 1.03
CA LEU A 19 4.96 6.88 0.52
C LEU A 19 6.08 6.75 1.57
N GLU A 20 5.80 7.02 2.84
CA GLU A 20 6.75 6.81 3.93
C GLU A 20 7.10 5.34 4.09
N VAL A 21 6.10 4.46 4.06
CA VAL A 21 6.31 3.01 4.09
C VAL A 21 7.09 2.56 2.86
N ASP A 22 6.76 3.05 1.67
CA ASP A 22 7.48 2.73 0.44
C ASP A 22 8.95 3.14 0.53
N ALA A 23 9.25 4.31 1.06
CA ALA A 23 10.63 4.75 1.27
C ALA A 23 11.40 3.84 2.25
N MET A 24 10.72 3.16 3.17
CA MET A 24 11.34 2.23 4.11
C MET A 24 11.56 0.83 3.54
N ILE A 25 10.62 0.32 2.73
CA ILE A 25 10.63 -1.09 2.32
C ILE A 25 10.71 -1.33 0.82
N GLY A 26 10.58 -0.27 0.00
CA GLY A 26 10.65 -0.33 -1.47
C GLY A 26 9.56 -1.18 -2.11
N PHE A 27 8.35 -1.25 -1.53
CA PHE A 27 7.32 -2.15 -2.07
C PHE A 27 6.86 -1.78 -3.48
N SER A 28 7.00 -0.50 -3.87
CA SER A 28 6.68 -0.03 -5.21
C SER A 28 7.53 -0.68 -6.29
N GLU A 29 8.70 -1.21 -5.96
CA GLU A 29 9.58 -1.96 -6.89
C GLU A 29 8.94 -3.26 -7.38
N ALA A 30 7.97 -3.81 -6.64
CA ALA A 30 7.20 -4.98 -7.08
C ALA A 30 6.23 -4.64 -8.23
N PHE A 31 5.93 -3.35 -8.46
CA PHE A 31 4.96 -2.89 -9.44
C PHE A 31 5.67 -2.28 -10.66
N THR A 32 6.07 -3.16 -11.57
CA THR A 32 6.79 -2.77 -12.80
C THR A 32 5.91 -2.85 -14.04
N HIS A 33 6.30 -2.12 -15.08
CA HIS A 33 5.65 -2.19 -16.38
C HIS A 33 5.77 -3.61 -16.95
N LEU A 34 4.64 -4.31 -17.11
CA LEU A 34 4.56 -5.74 -17.46
C LEU A 34 5.48 -6.19 -18.61
N ARG A 35 5.62 -5.36 -19.65
CA ARG A 35 6.44 -5.71 -20.83
C ARG A 35 7.91 -5.28 -20.72
N ALA A 36 8.19 -4.19 -20.01
CA ALA A 36 9.50 -3.53 -20.05
C ALA A 36 10.29 -3.74 -18.76
N GLY A 37 9.64 -4.16 -17.68
CA GLY A 37 10.21 -4.20 -16.33
C GLY A 37 10.52 -2.81 -15.76
N ALA A 38 10.18 -1.74 -16.48
CA ALA A 38 10.47 -0.38 -16.05
C ALA A 38 9.71 -0.05 -14.75
N PRO A 39 10.34 0.67 -13.80
CA PRO A 39 9.67 1.09 -12.58
C PRO A 39 8.54 2.07 -12.88
N CYS A 40 7.55 2.13 -12.00
CA CYS A 40 6.54 3.17 -12.05
C CYS A 40 7.16 4.53 -11.67
N THR A 41 6.98 5.54 -12.51
CA THR A 41 7.51 6.90 -12.26
C THR A 41 6.50 7.81 -11.56
N ASP A 42 5.22 7.43 -11.56
CA ASP A 42 4.15 8.13 -10.85
C ASP A 42 3.81 7.39 -9.55
N TRP A 43 4.59 7.67 -8.51
CA TRP A 43 4.39 7.05 -7.20
C TRP A 43 3.03 7.38 -6.57
N ILE A 44 2.53 8.61 -6.76
CA ILE A 44 1.23 9.02 -6.20
C ILE A 44 0.10 8.28 -6.91
N GLY A 45 0.16 8.18 -8.24
CA GLY A 45 -0.78 7.40 -9.05
C GLY A 45 -0.79 5.92 -8.62
N LEU A 46 0.39 5.33 -8.39
CA LEU A 46 0.51 3.97 -7.90
C LEU A 46 -0.17 3.79 -6.53
N MET A 47 0.06 4.69 -5.57
CA MET A 47 -0.61 4.62 -4.26
C MET A 47 -2.13 4.71 -4.38
N ASN A 48 -2.64 5.56 -5.25
CA ASN A 48 -4.09 5.68 -5.47
C ASN A 48 -4.69 4.38 -6.03
N VAL A 49 -4.01 3.74 -6.98
CA VAL A 49 -4.44 2.45 -7.54
C VAL A 49 -4.44 1.37 -6.47
N LEU A 50 -3.36 1.26 -5.67
CA LEU A 50 -3.27 0.28 -4.59
C LEU A 50 -4.34 0.48 -3.52
N LEU A 51 -4.63 1.73 -3.16
CA LEU A 51 -5.73 2.05 -2.25
C LEU A 51 -7.08 1.69 -2.84
N ALA A 52 -7.34 2.03 -4.09
CA ALA A 52 -8.59 1.69 -4.76
C ALA A 52 -8.80 0.17 -4.80
N GLU A 53 -7.78 -0.60 -5.17
CA GLU A 53 -7.82 -2.06 -5.19
C GLU A 53 -7.97 -2.64 -3.78
N GLY A 54 -7.20 -2.17 -2.79
CA GLY A 54 -7.29 -2.63 -1.40
C GLY A 54 -8.65 -2.34 -0.75
N ILE A 55 -9.30 -1.24 -1.14
CA ILE A 55 -10.65 -0.88 -0.71
C ILE A 55 -11.70 -1.74 -1.42
N ASN A 56 -11.55 -1.98 -2.73
CA ASN A 56 -12.51 -2.75 -3.54
C ASN A 56 -12.46 -4.26 -3.25
N LEU A 57 -11.27 -4.85 -3.09
CA LEU A 57 -11.10 -6.27 -2.71
C LEU A 57 -11.32 -6.48 -1.21
N GLY A 58 -11.09 -5.45 -0.40
CA GLY A 58 -11.09 -5.52 1.06
C GLY A 58 -9.80 -6.14 1.60
N LEU A 59 -9.16 -5.44 2.55
CA LEU A 59 -7.87 -5.83 3.17
C LEU A 59 -7.80 -7.30 3.62
N ARG A 60 -8.93 -7.90 4.02
CA ARG A 60 -9.03 -9.32 4.40
C ARG A 60 -8.80 -10.28 3.23
N LYS A 61 -9.41 -10.04 2.06
CA LYS A 61 -9.25 -10.93 0.89
C LYS A 61 -7.84 -10.85 0.30
N MET A 62 -7.18 -9.70 0.40
CA MET A 62 -5.79 -9.52 -0.01
C MET A 62 -4.81 -10.21 0.95
N ALA A 63 -5.06 -10.13 2.27
CA ALA A 63 -4.30 -10.88 3.27
C ALA A 63 -4.46 -12.40 3.10
N ASP A 64 -5.67 -12.87 2.79
CA ASP A 64 -5.92 -14.30 2.54
C ASP A 64 -5.30 -14.79 1.22
N ALA A 65 -5.09 -13.90 0.23
CA ALA A 65 -4.43 -14.20 -1.04
C ALA A 65 -2.89 -14.21 -0.95
N THR A 66 -2.30 -13.74 0.16
CA THR A 66 -0.83 -13.71 0.37
C THR A 66 -0.28 -15.01 0.98
N LEU A 67 -0.94 -16.16 0.74
CA LEU A 67 -0.45 -17.45 1.20
C LEU A 67 0.95 -17.77 0.61
N THR A 68 1.91 -17.76 1.53
CA THR A 68 3.23 -18.37 1.47
C THR A 68 3.20 -19.67 0.66
N HIS A 69 3.71 -19.64 -0.57
CA HIS A 69 4.24 -20.86 -1.16
C HIS A 69 5.55 -21.15 -0.42
N GLY A 70 5.46 -22.07 0.54
CA GLY A 70 6.61 -22.65 1.19
C GLY A 70 7.57 -23.23 0.15
N PHE A 71 8.84 -22.90 0.30
CA PHE A 71 9.93 -23.80 -0.05
C PHE A 71 10.28 -24.63 1.18
#